data_AF-A0A0B6YS48-F1
#
_entry.id   AF-A0A0B6YS48-F1
#
_cell.length_a   1.000
_cell.length_b   1.000
_cell.length_c   1.000
_cell.angle_alpha   90.00
_cell.angle_beta   90.00
_cell.angle_gamma   90.00
#
_symmetry.space_group_name_H-M   'P 1'
#
loop_
_entity.id
_entity.type
_entity.pdbx_description
1 polymer ?
#
loop_
_entity_poly.entity_id
_entity_poly.type
_entity_poly.pdbx_seq_one_letter_code
_entity_poly.pdbx_strand_id
1 'polypeptide(L)'
;EQVPEIRERILKKYDGKWVKLATWQSKTTFNQSEADIKAQAQRWASTYNFDMLEELISEPPKCVVCGQLASKRCSRCQNEWYCRRECQVGHWKKHKKTCDLLYDAQKLIEHQEGK
;
A
#
# COMPACT_ATOMS: atom_id res chain seq x y z
N GLU A 1 21.32 2.63 -20.70
CA GLU A 1 20.37 2.94 -19.60
C GLU A 1 19.17 3.57 -20.28
N GLN A 2 17.93 3.10 -20.12
CA GLN A 2 16.78 3.49 -20.98
C GLN A 2 16.13 4.85 -20.62
N VAL A 3 16.44 5.37 -19.44
CA VAL A 3 15.80 6.57 -18.88
C VAL A 3 16.17 7.85 -19.65
N PRO A 4 17.44 8.07 -20.05
CA PRO A 4 17.82 9.21 -20.89
C PRO A 4 17.12 9.24 -22.25
N GLU A 5 16.99 8.11 -22.95
CA GLU A 5 16.37 8.07 -24.29
C GLU A 5 14.85 8.32 -24.20
N ILE A 6 14.19 7.80 -23.16
CA ILE A 6 12.77 8.09 -22.90
C ILE A 6 12.59 9.59 -22.65
N ARG A 7 13.45 10.19 -21.82
CA ARG A 7 13.40 11.62 -21.49
C ARG A 7 13.59 12.48 -22.74
N GLU A 8 14.61 12.22 -23.53
CA GLU A 8 14.90 12.98 -24.75
C GLU A 8 13.75 12.90 -25.76
N ARG A 9 13.17 11.71 -25.92
CA ARG A 9 12.01 11.50 -26.79
C ARG A 9 10.79 12.30 -26.34
N ILE A 10 10.54 12.39 -25.04
CA ILE A 10 9.45 13.21 -24.48
C ILE A 10 9.72 14.69 -24.74
N LEU A 11 10.92 15.17 -24.42
CA LEU A 11 11.29 16.57 -24.62
C LEU A 11 11.11 17.00 -26.08
N LYS A 12 11.63 16.20 -27.02
CA LYS A 12 11.51 16.46 -28.46
C LYS A 12 10.05 16.40 -28.95
N LYS A 13 9.23 15.47 -28.45
CA LYS A 13 7.83 15.32 -28.87
C LYS A 13 6.94 16.50 -28.46
N TYR A 14 7.21 17.07 -27.29
CA TYR A 14 6.40 18.12 -26.66
C TYR A 14 7.03 19.51 -26.73
N ASP A 15 8.16 19.67 -27.42
CA ASP A 15 8.74 20.98 -27.69
C ASP A 15 7.71 21.94 -28.30
N GLY A 16 7.65 23.17 -27.77
CA GLY A 16 6.62 24.17 -28.10
C GLY A 16 5.16 23.82 -27.71
N LYS A 17 4.87 22.64 -27.15
CA LYS A 17 3.50 22.19 -26.79
C LYS A 17 3.24 22.20 -25.29
N TRP A 18 4.22 22.58 -24.47
CA TRP A 18 4.15 22.56 -23.01
C TRP A 18 2.97 23.36 -22.44
N VAL A 19 2.67 24.53 -23.00
CA VAL A 19 1.54 25.37 -22.55
C VAL A 19 0.19 24.68 -22.76
N LYS A 20 0.02 24.02 -23.91
CA LYS A 20 -1.20 23.25 -24.22
C LYS A 20 -1.34 22.05 -23.28
N LEU A 21 -0.23 21.35 -23.02
CA LEU A 21 -0.20 20.22 -22.09
C LEU A 21 -0.53 20.67 -20.66
N ALA A 22 0.09 21.75 -20.17
CA ALA A 22 -0.14 22.28 -18.83
C ALA A 22 -1.59 22.74 -18.63
N THR A 23 -2.16 23.43 -19.63
CA THR A 23 -3.59 23.83 -19.59
C THR A 23 -4.52 22.62 -19.51
N TRP A 24 -4.23 21.58 -20.29
CA TRP A 24 -5.01 20.35 -20.27
C TRP A 24 -4.85 19.61 -18.92
N GLN A 25 -3.63 19.44 -18.43
CA GLN A 25 -3.36 18.79 -17.14
C GLN A 25 -3.96 19.56 -15.97
N SER A 26 -3.91 20.90 -15.99
CA SER A 26 -4.56 21.72 -14.97
C SER A 26 -6.05 21.38 -14.87
N LYS A 27 -6.76 21.28 -16.01
CA LYS A 27 -8.21 20.99 -16.02
C LYS A 27 -8.57 19.54 -15.73
N THR A 28 -7.73 18.59 -16.13
CA THR A 28 -8.08 17.15 -16.14
C THR A 28 -7.35 16.32 -15.10
N THR A 29 -6.18 16.77 -14.66
CA THR A 29 -5.28 16.01 -13.78
C THR A 29 -5.10 16.69 -12.43
N PHE A 30 -4.96 18.03 -12.38
CA PHE A 30 -4.63 18.77 -11.16
C PHE A 30 -5.80 19.50 -10.51
N ASN A 31 -6.92 19.71 -11.21
CA ASN A 31 -8.14 20.29 -10.65
C ASN A 31 -9.17 19.18 -10.37
N GLN A 32 -8.77 18.23 -9.54
CA GLN A 32 -9.62 17.13 -9.10
C GLN A 32 -10.56 17.60 -7.98
N SER A 33 -11.83 17.21 -8.03
CA SER A 33 -12.74 17.45 -6.92
C SER A 33 -12.26 16.69 -5.67
N GLU A 34 -12.72 17.09 -4.47
CA GLU A 34 -12.42 16.35 -3.24
C GLU A 34 -12.82 14.87 -3.34
N ALA A 35 -13.92 14.58 -4.06
CA ALA A 35 -14.36 13.22 -4.34
C ALA A 35 -13.36 12.43 -5.21
N ASP A 36 -12.81 13.08 -6.25
CA ASP A 36 -11.81 12.45 -7.13
C ASP A 36 -10.51 12.17 -6.38
N ILE A 37 -10.07 13.11 -5.53
CA ILE A 37 -8.89 12.94 -4.68
C ILE A 37 -9.11 11.77 -3.72
N LYS A 38 -10.27 11.70 -3.06
CA LYS A 38 -10.63 10.61 -2.15
C LYS A 38 -10.65 9.26 -2.89
N ALA A 39 -11.26 9.20 -4.07
CA ALA A 39 -11.31 7.98 -4.87
C ALA A 39 -9.91 7.53 -5.34
N GLN A 40 -9.03 8.47 -5.70
CA GLN A 40 -7.64 8.15 -6.03
C GLN A 40 -6.87 7.62 -4.81
N ALA A 41 -6.99 8.29 -3.66
CA ALA A 41 -6.37 7.85 -2.42
C ALA A 41 -6.83 6.44 -2.02
N GLN A 42 -8.13 6.16 -2.12
CA GLN A 42 -8.69 4.83 -1.87
C GLN A 42 -8.12 3.77 -2.83
N ARG A 43 -8.05 4.05 -4.13
CA ARG A 43 -7.45 3.13 -5.11
C ARG A 43 -5.98 2.85 -4.84
N TRP A 44 -5.22 3.85 -4.43
CA TRP A 44 -3.81 3.65 -4.09
C TRP A 44 -3.66 2.84 -2.81
N ALA A 45 -4.44 3.19 -1.77
CA ALA A 45 -4.47 2.44 -0.53
C ALA A 45 -4.84 0.96 -0.75
N SER A 46 -5.77 0.67 -1.65
CA SER A 46 -6.13 -0.72 -1.98
C SER A 46 -5.08 -1.44 -2.80
N THR A 47 -4.45 -0.76 -3.77
CA THR A 47 -3.41 -1.36 -4.63
C THR A 47 -2.16 -1.74 -3.83
N TYR A 48 -1.80 -0.91 -2.85
CA TYR A 48 -0.63 -1.12 -1.99
C TYR A 48 -1.00 -1.67 -0.62
N ASN A 49 -2.14 -2.36 -0.49
CA ASN A 49 -2.48 -3.03 0.76
C ASN A 49 -1.54 -4.22 1.00
N PHE A 50 -1.42 -4.64 2.27
CA PHE A 50 -0.45 -5.65 2.67
C PHE A 50 -0.68 -7.01 1.98
N ASP A 51 -1.95 -7.38 1.75
CA ASP A 51 -2.30 -8.65 1.11
C ASP A 51 -1.88 -8.68 -0.36
N MET A 52 -2.11 -7.61 -1.13
CA MET A 52 -1.65 -7.48 -2.52
C MET A 52 -0.12 -7.49 -2.62
N LEU A 53 0.56 -6.79 -1.71
CA LEU A 53 2.03 -6.79 -1.69
C LEU A 53 2.58 -8.18 -1.36
N GLU A 54 1.90 -8.94 -0.50
CA GLU A 54 2.32 -10.30 -0.19
C GLU A 54 2.21 -11.24 -1.40
N GLU A 55 1.15 -11.14 -2.20
CA GLU A 55 1.00 -11.93 -3.43
C GLU A 55 2.13 -11.68 -4.44
N LEU A 56 2.75 -10.49 -4.42
CA LEU A 56 3.87 -10.15 -5.28
C LEU A 56 5.22 -10.68 -4.76
N ILE A 57 5.30 -11.10 -3.49
CA ILE A 57 6.51 -11.60 -2.87
C ILE A 57 6.58 -13.12 -3.06
N SER A 58 7.57 -13.60 -3.81
CA SER A 58 7.76 -15.04 -4.08
C SER A 58 8.29 -15.84 -2.88
N GLU A 59 8.78 -15.17 -1.83
CA GLU A 59 9.30 -15.85 -0.64
C GLU A 59 8.18 -16.20 0.35
N PRO A 60 8.18 -17.41 0.94
CA PRO A 60 7.22 -17.77 1.95
C PRO A 60 7.40 -16.91 3.22
N PRO A 61 6.31 -16.62 3.95
CA PRO A 61 6.36 -15.78 5.13
C PRO A 61 7.22 -16.40 6.24
N LYS A 62 7.91 -15.55 7.00
CA LYS A 62 8.81 -15.95 8.09
C LYS A 62 8.30 -15.42 9.42
N CYS A 63 8.58 -16.16 10.48
CA CYS A 63 8.19 -15.80 11.83
C CYS A 63 9.03 -14.61 12.33
N VAL A 64 8.37 -13.55 12.79
CA VAL A 64 9.04 -12.35 13.32
C VAL A 64 9.92 -12.61 14.55
N VAL A 65 9.70 -13.73 15.26
CA VAL A 65 10.44 -14.07 16.49
C VAL A 65 11.67 -14.91 16.22
N CYS A 66 11.56 -15.94 15.37
CA CYS A 66 12.62 -16.93 15.19
C CYS A 66 13.07 -17.13 13.74
N GLY A 67 12.48 -16.42 12.78
CA GLY A 67 12.85 -16.47 11.35
C GLY A 67 12.44 -17.74 10.59
N GLN A 68 11.93 -18.76 11.29
CA GLN A 68 11.41 -19.99 10.66
C GLN A 68 10.17 -19.70 9.82
N LEU A 69 9.85 -20.58 8.87
CA LEU A 69 8.64 -20.46 8.05
C LEU A 69 7.39 -20.31 8.93
N ALA A 70 6.58 -19.32 8.59
CA ALA A 70 5.33 -19.03 9.26
C ALA A 70 4.15 -19.51 8.43
N SER A 71 3.08 -19.91 9.11
CA SER A 71 1.83 -20.32 8.46
C SER A 71 0.60 -19.65 9.09
N LYS A 72 0.81 -18.84 10.14
CA LYS A 72 -0.27 -18.21 10.89
C LYS A 72 0.02 -16.72 11.04
N ARG A 73 -0.97 -15.89 10.71
CA ARG A 73 -0.96 -14.47 11.06
C ARG A 73 -1.63 -14.24 12.41
N CYS A 74 -1.37 -13.07 12.99
CA CYS A 74 -2.15 -12.60 14.13
C CYS A 74 -3.64 -12.55 13.73
N SER A 75 -4.49 -13.29 14.43
CA SER A 75 -5.93 -13.37 14.10
C SER A 75 -6.69 -12.05 14.27
N ARG A 76 -6.11 -11.07 14.98
CA ARG A 76 -6.74 -9.78 15.23
C ARG A 76 -6.42 -8.75 14.15
N CYS A 77 -5.14 -8.46 13.92
CA CYS A 77 -4.73 -7.44 12.96
C CYS A 77 -4.27 -8.00 11.61
N GLN A 78 -4.14 -9.33 11.48
CA GLN A 78 -3.75 -10.02 10.25
C GLN A 78 -2.43 -9.56 9.61
N ASN A 79 -1.57 -8.86 10.35
CA ASN A 79 -0.35 -8.25 9.82
C ASN A 79 0.92 -9.05 10.13
N GLU A 80 1.09 -9.53 11.36
CA GLU A 80 2.33 -10.21 11.79
C GLU A 80 2.26 -11.73 11.64
N TRP A 81 3.37 -12.32 11.19
CA TRP A 81 3.51 -13.74 10.93
C TRP A 81 4.22 -14.51 12.06
N TYR A 82 3.68 -15.68 12.38
CA TYR A 82 4.19 -16.58 13.41
C TYR A 82 4.19 -18.03 12.93
N CYS A 83 5.22 -18.78 13.32
CA CYS A 83 5.26 -20.22 13.07
C CYS A 83 4.36 -21.00 14.05
N ARG A 84 4.16 -20.48 15.26
CA ARG A 84 3.34 -21.11 16.31
C ARG A 84 2.88 -20.12 17.38
N ARG A 85 1.94 -20.54 18.22
CA ARG A 85 1.26 -19.69 19.22
C ARG A 85 2.23 -19.16 20.27
N GLU A 86 3.23 -19.94 20.66
CA GLU A 86 4.22 -19.59 21.66
C GLU A 86 5.02 -18.35 21.22
N CYS A 87 5.41 -18.28 19.94
CA CYS A 87 6.08 -17.11 19.36
C CYS A 87 5.17 -15.88 19.40
N GLN A 88 3.89 -16.03 19.05
CA GLN A 88 2.92 -14.93 19.10
C GLN A 88 2.73 -14.39 20.53
N VAL A 89 2.54 -15.28 21.51
CA VAL A 89 2.33 -14.90 22.92
C VAL A 89 3.60 -14.27 23.50
N GLY A 90 4.78 -14.83 23.21
CA GLY A 90 6.05 -14.26 23.63
C GLY A 90 6.32 -12.88 23.04
N HIS A 91 5.92 -12.65 21.78
CA HIS A 91 6.05 -11.36 21.12
C HIS A 91 4.98 -10.33 21.53
N TRP A 92 3.90 -10.75 22.19
CA TRP A 92 2.73 -9.93 22.44
C TRP A 92 3.02 -8.58 23.10
N LYS A 93 3.94 -8.54 24.07
CA LYS A 93 4.31 -7.28 24.75
C LYS A 93 4.81 -6.20 23.78
N LYS A 94 5.53 -6.61 22.73
CA LYS A 94 6.02 -5.70 21.67
C LYS A 94 4.96 -5.48 20.59
N HIS A 95 4.24 -6.53 20.22
CA HIS A 95 3.23 -6.48 19.15
C HIS A 95 1.97 -5.69 19.52
N LYS A 96 1.54 -5.70 20.79
CA LYS A 96 0.22 -5.21 21.23
C LYS A 96 -0.11 -3.81 20.71
N LYS A 97 0.79 -2.84 20.88
CA LYS A 97 0.55 -1.45 20.45
C LYS A 97 0.29 -1.35 18.95
N THR A 98 1.13 -2.01 18.15
CA THR A 98 0.97 -2.05 16.69
C THR A 98 -0.29 -2.83 16.29
N CYS A 99 -0.60 -3.92 17.00
CA CYS A 99 -1.82 -4.69 16.78
C CYS A 99 -3.09 -3.86 17.02
N ASP A 100 -3.12 -3.05 18.08
CA ASP A 100 -4.25 -2.17 18.40
C ASP A 100 -4.45 -1.15 17.27
N LEU A 101 -3.39 -0.44 16.87
CA LEU A 101 -3.44 0.56 15.80
C LEU A 101 -3.94 -0.01 14.46
N LEU A 102 -3.43 -1.19 14.07
CA LEU A 102 -3.81 -1.84 12.82
C LEU A 102 -5.25 -2.35 12.86
N TYR A 103 -5.67 -2.91 13.99
CA TYR A 103 -7.04 -3.36 14.18
C TYR A 103 -8.04 -2.21 14.10
N ASP A 104 -7.74 -1.09 14.77
CA ASP A 104 -8.60 0.10 14.75
C ASP A 104 -8.66 0.71 13.35
N ALA A 105 -7.53 0.78 12.64
CA ALA A 105 -7.49 1.23 11.25
C ALA A 105 -8.34 0.34 10.33
N GLN A 106 -8.24 -0.98 10.47
CA GLN A 106 -9.02 -1.93 9.68
C GLN A 106 -10.53 -1.76 9.94
N LYS A 107 -10.93 -1.58 11.20
CA LYS A 107 -12.33 -1.31 11.58
C LYS A 107 -12.87 -0.02 10.98
N LEU A 108 -12.06 1.04 10.94
CA LEU A 108 -12.45 2.31 10.31
C LEU A 108 -12.67 2.15 8.80
N ILE A 109 -11.85 1.35 8.13
CA ILE A 109 -11.98 1.07 6.70
C ILE A 109 -13.26 0.27 6.43
N GLU A 110 -13.49 -0.83 7.17
CA GLU A 110 -14.70 -1.66 7.04
C GLU A 110 -15.99 -0.82 7.19
N HIS A 111 -16.02 0.08 8.17
CA HIS A 111 -17.17 0.96 8.40
C HIS A 111 -17.37 2.00 7.28
N GLN A 112 -16.30 2.48 6.63
CA GLN A 112 -16.40 3.38 5.48
C GLN A 112 -16.89 2.67 4.22
N GLU A 113 -16.66 1.36 4.10
CA GLU A 113 -17.12 0.52 3.00
C GLU A 113 -18.54 -0.05 3.20
N GLY A 114 -19.18 0.24 4.35
CA GLY A 114 -20.56 -0.18 4.65
C GLY A 114 -20.70 -1.67 4.94
N LYS A 115 -19.66 -2.33 5.45
CA LYS A 115 -19.68 -3.72 5.92
C LYS A 115 -19.77 -3.81 7.43
#